data_AF-A0A2E4H413-F1
#
_entry.id   AF-A0A2E4H413-F1
#
_cell.length_a   1.000
_cell.length_b   1.000
_cell.length_c   1.000
_cell.angle_alpha   90.00
_cell.angle_beta   90.00
_cell.angle_gamma   90.00
#
_symmetry.space_group_name_H-M   'P 1'
#
loop_
_entity.id
_entity.type
_entity.pdbx_description
1 polymer ?
#
loop_
_entity_poly.entity_id
_entity_poly.type
_entity_poly.pdbx_seq_one_letter_code
_entity_poly.pdbx_strand_id
1 'polypeptide(L)'
;MNKSAHVYRWLLLTALVFLEVVACKPTSPVFLDPGPLVPATVVKVADGDTIKVRLDGADYLITYLEIDAPETQGNAKPGDTLGDGSFAAKASQRNKELVGGQTVYLKKT
;
A
#
# COMPACT_ATOMS: atom_id res chain seq x y z
N MET A 1 57.61 -14.50 21.13
CA MET A 1 56.18 -14.25 20.82
C MET A 1 56.07 -13.22 19.71
N ASN A 2 55.64 -13.64 18.52
CA ASN A 2 55.63 -12.87 17.29
C ASN A 2 54.38 -11.96 17.19
N LYS A 3 54.43 -10.78 17.81
CA LYS A 3 53.31 -9.80 17.84
C LYS A 3 52.67 -9.56 16.48
N SER A 4 53.45 -9.59 15.39
CA SER A 4 52.97 -9.46 14.01
C SER A 4 51.93 -10.51 13.60
N ALA A 5 52.12 -11.79 13.93
CA ALA A 5 51.19 -12.86 13.52
C ALA A 5 49.83 -12.74 14.22
N HIS A 6 49.80 -12.17 15.44
CA HIS A 6 48.58 -11.89 16.16
C HIS A 6 47.79 -10.75 15.51
N VAL A 7 48.47 -9.67 15.06
CA VAL A 7 47.81 -8.54 14.39
C VAL A 7 47.23 -8.95 13.04
N TYR A 8 47.96 -9.73 12.22
CA TYR A 8 47.44 -10.22 10.94
C TYR A 8 46.26 -11.19 11.11
N ARG A 9 46.28 -12.03 12.14
CA ARG A 9 45.18 -12.95 12.44
C ARG A 9 43.91 -12.22 12.87
N TRP A 10 44.06 -11.14 13.65
CA TRP A 10 42.93 -10.28 14.03
C TRP A 10 42.41 -9.48 12.85
N LEU A 11 43.28 -8.92 12.00
CA LEU A 11 42.88 -8.21 10.77
C LEU A 11 42.15 -9.13 9.77
N LEU A 12 42.63 -10.36 9.58
CA LEU A 12 41.98 -11.36 8.72
C LEU A 12 40.59 -11.75 9.26
N LEU A 13 40.45 -11.96 10.57
CA LEU A 13 39.15 -12.27 11.18
C LEU A 13 38.17 -11.10 11.07
N THR A 14 38.63 -9.86 11.25
CA THR A 14 37.77 -8.68 11.04
C THR A 14 37.35 -8.51 9.57
N ALA A 15 38.25 -8.79 8.62
CA ALA A 15 37.93 -8.71 7.19
C ALA A 15 36.94 -9.81 6.76
N LEU A 16 37.04 -11.01 7.32
CA LEU A 16 36.10 -12.12 7.05
C LEU A 16 34.69 -11.79 7.55
N VAL A 17 34.58 -11.20 8.75
CA VAL A 17 33.29 -10.78 9.33
C VAL A 17 32.67 -9.63 8.51
N PHE A 18 33.47 -8.69 8.00
CA PHE A 18 32.98 -7.62 7.13
C PHE A 18 32.53 -8.13 5.74
N LEU A 19 33.06 -9.26 5.25
CA LEU A 19 32.68 -9.84 3.96
C LEU A 19 31.27 -10.47 3.99
N GLU A 20 30.84 -11.02 5.13
CA GLU A 20 29.53 -11.66 5.25
C GLU A 20 28.36 -10.66 5.39
N VAL A 21 28.61 -9.48 5.97
CA VAL A 21 27.57 -8.46 6.20
C VAL A 21 27.12 -7.76 4.91
N VAL A 22 27.94 -7.78 3.86
CA VAL A 22 27.66 -7.09 2.57
C VAL A 22 26.84 -7.96 1.59
N ALA A 23 26.72 -9.27 1.83
CA ALA A 23 26.14 -10.21 0.86
C ALA A 23 24.59 -10.28 0.90
N CYS A 24 23.92 -9.68 1.89
CA CYS A 24 22.47 -9.62 1.91
C CYS A 24 21.97 -8.51 0.99
N LYS A 25 21.90 -8.78 -0.32
CA LYS A 25 21.15 -7.93 -1.25
C LYS A 25 19.66 -8.10 -0.92
N PRO A 26 18.91 -7.03 -0.59
CA PRO A 26 17.49 -7.15 -0.39
C PRO A 26 16.86 -7.67 -1.69
N THR A 27 16.21 -8.83 -1.61
CA THR A 27 15.36 -9.34 -2.69
C THR A 27 14.32 -8.28 -2.99
N SER A 28 14.37 -7.72 -4.20
CA SER A 28 13.32 -6.82 -4.66
C SER A 28 11.99 -7.55 -4.60
N PRO A 29 10.93 -6.93 -4.07
CA PRO A 29 9.62 -7.54 -4.07
C PRO A 29 9.23 -7.89 -5.50
N VAL A 30 8.82 -9.13 -5.74
CA VAL A 30 8.26 -9.55 -7.02
C VAL A 30 6.88 -8.90 -7.12
N PHE A 31 6.80 -7.79 -7.85
CA PHE A 31 5.51 -7.25 -8.26
C PHE A 31 4.94 -8.20 -9.31
N LEU A 32 3.84 -8.87 -8.98
CA LEU A 32 3.04 -9.59 -9.98
C LEU A 32 2.57 -8.59 -11.02
N ASP A 33 2.68 -8.94 -12.30
CA ASP A 33 2.06 -8.15 -13.37
C ASP A 33 0.55 -8.11 -13.08
N PRO A 34 -0.02 -6.93 -12.77
CA PRO A 34 -1.44 -6.84 -12.45
C PRO A 34 -2.33 -7.13 -13.67
N GLY A 35 -1.75 -7.30 -14.85
CA GLY A 35 -2.47 -7.33 -16.12
C GLY A 35 -2.74 -5.92 -16.63
N PRO A 36 -3.57 -5.75 -17.67
CA PRO A 36 -3.86 -4.45 -18.24
C PRO A 36 -4.55 -3.54 -17.22
N LEU A 37 -3.88 -2.44 -16.91
CA LEU A 37 -4.40 -1.38 -16.05
C LEU A 37 -5.03 -0.26 -16.88
N VAL A 38 -6.20 0.20 -16.46
CA VAL A 38 -6.95 1.26 -17.12
C VAL A 38 -6.93 2.52 -16.25
N PRO A 39 -6.36 3.65 -16.72
CA PRO A 39 -6.34 4.89 -15.94
C PRO A 39 -7.74 5.52 -15.88
N ALA A 40 -8.15 6.01 -14.70
CA ALA A 40 -9.40 6.72 -14.50
C ALA A 40 -9.23 7.85 -13.47
N THR A 41 -9.95 8.96 -13.62
CA THR A 41 -9.85 10.10 -12.68
C THR A 41 -10.91 10.00 -11.59
N VAL A 42 -10.52 10.03 -10.33
CA VAL A 42 -11.48 10.04 -9.21
C VAL A 42 -12.18 11.39 -9.13
N VAL A 43 -13.49 11.40 -9.37
CA VAL A 43 -14.32 12.62 -9.31
C VAL A 43 -15.02 12.78 -7.98
N LYS A 44 -15.23 11.69 -7.22
CA LYS A 44 -15.81 11.71 -5.87
C LYS A 44 -15.41 10.45 -5.10
N VAL A 45 -15.24 10.58 -3.80
CA VAL A 45 -15.18 9.43 -2.88
C VAL A 45 -16.56 9.29 -2.23
N ALA A 46 -17.16 8.10 -2.32
CA ALA A 46 -18.47 7.81 -1.76
C ALA A 46 -18.36 7.45 -0.27
N ASP A 47 -17.42 6.57 0.08
CA ASP A 47 -17.14 6.05 1.43
C ASP A 47 -15.71 5.45 1.48
N GLY A 48 -15.44 4.53 2.42
CA GLY A 48 -14.11 4.00 2.70
C GLY A 48 -13.51 3.11 1.62
N ASP A 49 -14.33 2.51 0.74
CA ASP A 49 -13.88 1.60 -0.31
C ASP A 49 -14.54 1.85 -1.67
N THR A 50 -15.51 2.77 -1.73
CA THR A 50 -16.25 3.08 -2.94
C THR A 50 -15.91 4.48 -3.45
N ILE A 51 -15.57 4.55 -4.74
CA ILE A 51 -15.21 5.78 -5.45
C ILE A 51 -16.04 5.93 -6.71
N LYS A 52 -16.27 7.19 -7.11
CA LYS A 52 -16.79 7.55 -8.41
C LYS A 52 -15.64 8.04 -9.28
N VAL A 53 -15.44 7.38 -10.42
CA VAL A 53 -14.37 7.69 -11.36
C VAL A 53 -14.94 8.17 -12.69
N ARG A 54 -14.19 8.98 -13.42
CA ARG A 54 -14.42 9.29 -14.82
C ARG A 54 -13.51 8.43 -15.68
N LEU A 55 -14.13 7.67 -16.59
CA LEU A 55 -13.48 6.79 -17.54
C LEU A 55 -14.22 6.92 -18.88
N ASP A 56 -13.48 7.15 -19.97
CA ASP A 56 -14.05 7.27 -21.33
C ASP A 56 -15.22 8.28 -21.44
N GLY A 57 -15.15 9.36 -20.66
CA GLY A 57 -16.17 10.42 -20.65
C GLY A 57 -17.43 10.11 -19.83
N ALA A 58 -17.56 8.91 -19.29
CA ALA A 58 -18.64 8.51 -18.41
C ALA A 58 -18.18 8.41 -16.95
N ASP A 59 -19.09 8.60 -16.01
CA ASP A 59 -18.81 8.41 -14.60
C ASP A 59 -19.26 7.01 -14.14
N TYR A 60 -18.40 6.28 -13.45
CA TYR A 60 -18.67 4.95 -12.90
C TYR A 60 -18.50 4.93 -11.38
N LEU A 61 -19.38 4.20 -10.68
CA LEU A 61 -19.22 3.89 -9.26
C LEU A 61 -18.49 2.55 -9.14
N ILE A 62 -17.37 2.52 -8.41
CA ILE A 62 -16.50 1.36 -8.26
C ILE A 62 -16.22 1.14 -6.78
N THR A 63 -16.41 -0.09 -6.32
CA THR A 63 -16.06 -0.56 -4.98
C THR A 63 -14.80 -1.41 -5.06
N TYR A 64 -13.87 -1.24 -4.13
CA TYR A 64 -12.66 -2.03 -4.06
C TYR A 64 -12.99 -3.49 -3.79
N LEU A 65 -12.36 -4.40 -4.53
CA LEU A 65 -12.53 -5.83 -4.31
C LEU A 65 -11.87 -6.23 -2.99
N GLU A 66 -12.53 -7.15 -2.27
CA GLU A 66 -12.04 -7.75 -1.02
C GLU A 66 -11.87 -6.79 0.16
N ILE A 67 -12.44 -5.59 0.07
CA ILE A 67 -12.51 -4.59 1.15
C ILE A 67 -14.00 -4.32 1.43
N ASP A 68 -14.41 -4.36 2.69
CA ASP A 68 -15.75 -3.98 3.18
C ASP A 68 -15.54 -2.92 4.28
N ALA A 69 -15.55 -1.66 3.88
CA ALA A 69 -15.35 -0.53 4.77
C ALA A 69 -16.68 -0.12 5.45
N PRO A 70 -16.64 0.47 6.65
CA PRO A 70 -17.84 1.02 7.27
C PRO A 70 -18.55 2.07 6.40
N GLU A 71 -19.86 1.91 6.23
CA GLU A 71 -20.67 2.72 5.31
C GLU A 71 -21.06 4.07 5.91
N THR A 72 -21.02 5.14 5.09
CA THR A 72 -21.35 6.51 5.54
C THR A 72 -22.82 6.92 5.29
N GLN A 73 -23.60 6.13 4.55
CA GLN A 73 -24.94 6.51 4.08
C GLN A 73 -25.99 5.42 4.39
N GLY A 74 -27.18 5.51 3.77
CA GLY A 74 -28.42 4.79 4.11
C GLY A 74 -28.39 3.25 4.14
N ASN A 75 -27.23 2.64 3.91
CA ASN A 75 -26.99 1.21 4.00
C ASN A 75 -26.14 0.82 5.24
N ALA A 76 -25.91 1.76 6.16
CA ALA A 76 -25.10 1.54 7.34
C ALA A 76 -25.59 0.34 8.18
N LYS A 77 -24.67 -0.56 8.51
CA LYS A 77 -24.90 -1.78 9.28
C LYS A 77 -24.67 -1.53 10.78
N PRO A 78 -25.26 -2.35 11.68
CA PRO A 78 -24.92 -2.35 13.09
C PRO A 78 -23.44 -2.71 13.30
N GLY A 79 -22.58 -1.71 13.40
CA GLY A 79 -21.11 -1.86 13.45
C GLY A 79 -20.35 -0.75 12.72
N ASP A 80 -21.00 -0.01 11.82
CA ASP A 80 -20.32 1.07 11.08
C ASP A 80 -20.01 2.29 11.96
N THR A 81 -20.74 2.38 13.08
CA THR A 81 -20.61 3.37 14.16
C THR A 81 -20.03 2.71 15.42
N LEU A 82 -18.89 2.03 15.32
CA LEU A 82 -18.10 1.67 16.51
C LEU A 82 -17.26 2.88 16.99
N GLY A 83 -16.74 2.85 18.22
CA GLY A 83 -15.86 3.91 18.75
C GLY A 83 -16.58 5.25 18.98
N ASP A 84 -16.03 6.36 18.49
CA ASP A 84 -16.65 7.70 18.59
C ASP A 84 -17.80 7.92 17.59
N GLY A 85 -18.30 6.84 16.96
CA GLY A 85 -19.38 6.90 15.98
C GLY A 85 -18.94 7.47 14.63
N SER A 86 -17.63 7.52 14.33
CA SER A 86 -17.12 8.15 13.10
C SER A 86 -16.24 7.25 12.23
N PHE A 87 -16.17 5.94 12.45
CA PHE A 87 -15.28 5.08 11.65
C PHE A 87 -15.58 5.14 10.15
N ALA A 88 -16.85 5.15 9.75
CA ALA A 88 -17.23 5.38 8.35
C ALA A 88 -16.70 6.72 7.80
N ALA A 89 -16.84 7.81 8.57
CA ALA A 89 -16.33 9.12 8.18
C ALA A 89 -14.79 9.13 8.10
N LYS A 90 -14.10 8.47 9.03
CA LYS A 90 -12.64 8.32 9.04
C LYS A 90 -12.15 7.49 7.85
N ALA A 91 -12.83 6.39 7.52
CA ALA A 91 -12.51 5.56 6.39
C ALA A 91 -12.69 6.34 5.08
N SER A 92 -13.84 7.01 4.91
CA SER A 92 -14.11 7.87 3.74
C SER A 92 -13.10 9.00 3.62
N GLN A 93 -12.78 9.68 4.72
CA GLN A 93 -11.78 10.75 4.73
C GLN A 93 -10.38 10.22 4.35
N ARG A 94 -10.00 9.06 4.86
CA ARG A 94 -8.71 8.44 4.53
C ARG A 94 -8.64 8.06 3.05
N ASN A 95 -9.70 7.48 2.51
CA ASN A 95 -9.78 7.15 1.09
C ASN A 95 -9.69 8.43 0.23
N LYS A 96 -10.40 9.50 0.62
CA LYS A 96 -10.33 10.80 -0.03
C LYS A 96 -8.92 11.40 -0.04
N GLU A 97 -8.19 11.31 1.06
CA GLU A 97 -6.78 11.75 1.11
C GLU A 97 -5.88 10.96 0.15
N LEU A 98 -6.15 9.66 0.00
CA LEU A 98 -5.34 8.76 -0.82
C LEU A 98 -5.61 8.92 -2.32
N VAL A 99 -6.88 9.12 -2.72
CA VAL A 99 -7.25 9.02 -4.14
C VAL A 99 -8.08 10.18 -4.67
N GLY A 100 -8.59 11.08 -3.81
CA GLY A 100 -9.49 12.16 -4.21
C GLY A 100 -8.86 13.08 -5.26
N GLY A 101 -9.50 13.19 -6.43
CA GLY A 101 -9.01 14.02 -7.53
C GLY A 101 -7.80 13.45 -8.28
N GLN A 102 -7.30 12.27 -7.90
CA GLN A 102 -6.15 11.63 -8.53
C GLN A 102 -6.56 10.75 -9.70
N THR A 103 -5.60 10.46 -10.58
CA THR A 103 -5.72 9.37 -11.55
C THR A 103 -5.33 8.07 -10.86
N VAL A 104 -6.27 7.12 -10.82
CA VAL A 104 -6.07 5.76 -10.32
C VAL A 104 -5.99 4.78 -11.49
N TYR A 105 -5.37 3.63 -11.27
CA TYR A 105 -5.21 2.57 -12.26
C TYR A 105 -6.07 1.38 -11.88
N LEU A 106 -7.10 1.11 -12.67
CA LEU A 106 -8.07 0.06 -12.44
C LEU A 106 -7.61 -1.23 -13.11
N LYS A 107 -7.59 -2.33 -12.36
CA LYS A 107 -7.44 -3.66 -12.94
C LYS A 107 -8.78 -4.15 -13.47
N LYS A 108 -8.81 -4.55 -14.73
CA LYS A 108 -9.97 -5.24 -15.30
C LYS A 108 -9.91 -6.72 -14.91
N THR A 109 -10.90 -7.18 -14.16
CA THR A 109 -11.08 -8.60 -13.79
C THR A 109 -12.11 -9.26 -14.68
#